data_AF-A0A951Z840-F1
#
_entry.id   AF-A0A951Z840-F1
#
_cell.length_a   1.000
_cell.length_b   1.000
_cell.length_c   1.000
_cell.angle_alpha   90.00
_cell.angle_beta   90.00
_cell.angle_gamma   90.00
#
_symmetry.space_group_name_H-M   'P 1'
#
loop_
_entity.id
_entity.type
_entity.pdbx_description
1 polymer ?
#
loop_
_entity_poly.entity_id
_entity_poly.type
_entity_poly.pdbx_seq_one_letter_code
_entity_poly.pdbx_strand_id
1 'polypeptide(L)'
;MHGASCNDQQAMEDHGLSLKTLYEAFIGPRKAGYYLPIFERFDRDGSLLSWNWPAALITQLWMLRRGMFLWGLVLYPLFGFLATLLLVLPVAFMLGDDFESWADSFALVVTLVLVIVTGLLGNRIFHRHVRALIAKSGGLGLSDAGRKEWLARKGSNRTGFIIIAILLLAGVAGIIAGITIPAYADYLDRARVHEGLVAAEQVKAAYAGHLAETGEWPLSMAELGLAEESAAYGEAVSSITIGPELEIRITLRGGKVDGGSIVLIPSADADTEDGPIEWSCRTQTVPIRYVPAACR
;
A
#
# COMPACT_ATOMS: atom_id res chain seq x y z
N MET A 1 -49.09 20.94 -15.72
CA MET A 1 -49.71 19.61 -15.85
C MET A 1 -48.64 18.60 -15.45
N HIS A 2 -48.68 17.82 -14.38
CA HIS A 2 -49.76 17.34 -13.52
C HIS A 2 -49.35 17.53 -12.05
N GLY A 3 -50.29 17.95 -11.21
CA GLY A 3 -50.13 17.91 -9.77
C GLY A 3 -50.05 16.47 -9.29
N ALA A 4 -49.01 16.13 -8.53
CA ALA A 4 -49.04 14.95 -7.69
C ALA A 4 -50.12 15.19 -6.63
N SER A 5 -51.24 14.51 -6.81
CA SER A 5 -52.44 14.61 -5.99
C SER A 5 -52.13 14.16 -4.56
N CYS A 6 -52.78 14.81 -3.59
CA CYS A 6 -52.88 14.41 -2.18
C CYS A 6 -53.23 12.91 -2.00
N ASN A 7 -53.80 12.27 -3.03
CA ASN A 7 -54.12 10.84 -3.07
C ASN A 7 -52.91 9.89 -2.93
N ASP A 8 -51.71 10.26 -3.39
CA ASP A 8 -50.54 9.36 -3.28
C ASP A 8 -49.99 9.29 -1.85
N GLN A 9 -50.29 10.29 -1.01
CA GLN A 9 -49.98 10.24 0.43
C GLN A 9 -51.00 9.39 1.18
N GLN A 10 -52.29 9.44 0.81
CA GLN A 10 -53.35 8.60 1.40
C GLN A 10 -53.21 7.12 1.03
N ALA A 11 -52.69 6.79 -0.16
CA ALA A 11 -52.43 5.40 -0.53
C ALA A 11 -51.26 4.73 0.24
N MET A 12 -50.41 5.52 0.93
CA MET A 12 -49.35 4.97 1.80
C MET A 12 -49.78 4.78 3.26
N GLU A 13 -50.95 5.30 3.65
CA GLU A 13 -51.50 5.19 5.02
C GLU A 13 -52.34 3.93 5.26
N ASP A 14 -52.45 3.01 4.29
CA ASP A 14 -53.36 1.87 4.39
C ASP A 14 -52.75 0.58 4.98
N HIS A 15 -51.72 0.71 5.81
CA HIS A 15 -51.21 -0.37 6.68
C HIS A 15 -50.51 0.22 7.92
N GLY A 16 -51.27 0.54 8.97
CA GLY A 16 -50.91 0.56 10.41
C GLY A 16 -49.65 1.27 10.95
N LEU A 17 -48.66 1.61 10.13
CA LEU A 17 -47.33 2.05 10.50
C LEU A 17 -47.00 3.37 9.83
N SER A 18 -46.81 4.40 10.65
CA SER A 18 -46.37 5.70 10.14
C SER A 18 -44.99 5.59 9.48
N LEU A 19 -44.77 6.35 8.41
CA LEU A 19 -43.49 6.43 7.70
C LEU A 19 -42.32 6.76 8.66
N LYS A 20 -42.58 7.60 9.65
CA LYS A 20 -41.65 7.93 10.74
C LYS A 20 -41.17 6.70 11.51
N THR A 21 -42.10 5.81 11.86
CA THR A 21 -41.78 4.55 12.56
C THR A 21 -40.88 3.65 11.71
N LEU A 22 -41.10 3.61 10.40
CA LEU A 22 -40.27 2.85 9.47
C LEU A 22 -38.88 3.46 9.31
N TYR A 23 -38.76 4.79 9.26
CA TYR A 23 -37.46 5.46 9.30
C TYR A 23 -36.70 5.18 10.59
N GLU A 24 -37.37 5.28 11.73
CA GLU A 24 -36.77 5.02 13.03
C GLU A 24 -36.28 3.57 13.15
N ALA A 25 -37.06 2.61 12.66
CA ALA A 25 -36.67 1.20 12.62
C ALA A 25 -35.36 0.98 11.83
N PHE A 26 -35.17 1.68 10.70
CA PHE A 26 -33.93 1.58 9.93
C PHE A 26 -32.76 2.33 10.57
N ILE A 27 -32.96 3.57 11.00
CA ILE A 27 -31.89 4.46 11.47
C ILE A 27 -31.37 4.04 12.85
N GLY A 28 -32.27 3.54 13.70
CA GLY A 28 -32.03 3.19 15.09
C GLY A 28 -32.06 4.40 16.04
N PRO A 29 -32.25 4.15 17.35
CA PRO A 29 -32.57 5.19 18.32
C PRO A 29 -31.46 6.24 18.50
N ARG A 30 -30.19 5.82 18.41
CA ARG A 30 -29.04 6.73 18.61
C ARG A 30 -28.92 7.82 17.56
N LYS A 31 -29.43 7.59 16.35
CA LYS A 31 -29.29 8.48 15.19
C LYS A 31 -30.60 9.18 14.82
N ALA A 32 -31.71 8.71 15.38
CA ALA A 32 -33.06 9.20 15.10
C ALA A 32 -33.18 10.72 15.31
N GLY A 33 -32.62 11.25 16.40
CA GLY A 33 -32.67 12.68 16.73
C GLY A 33 -32.06 13.61 15.68
N TYR A 34 -31.06 13.15 14.92
CA TYR A 34 -30.47 13.94 13.83
C TYR A 34 -31.20 13.75 12.50
N TYR A 35 -31.52 12.50 12.11
CA TYR A 35 -32.03 12.21 10.77
C TYR A 35 -33.53 12.40 10.60
N LEU A 36 -34.35 12.10 11.62
CA LEU A 36 -35.80 12.16 11.48
C LEU A 36 -36.31 13.57 11.13
N PRO A 37 -35.88 14.65 11.80
CA PRO A 37 -36.35 16.00 11.44
C PRO A 37 -35.94 16.44 10.02
N ILE A 38 -34.83 15.91 9.52
CA ILE A 38 -34.33 16.20 8.18
C ILE A 38 -35.18 15.46 7.13
N PHE A 39 -35.48 14.18 7.39
CA PHE A 39 -36.31 13.37 6.50
C PHE A 39 -37.74 13.89 6.44
N GLU A 40 -38.34 14.21 7.60
CA GLU A 40 -39.68 14.83 7.67
C GLU A 40 -39.73 16.15 6.87
N ARG A 41 -38.67 16.96 6.91
CA ARG A 41 -38.57 18.20 6.11
C ARG A 41 -38.45 17.94 4.60
N PHE A 42 -37.70 16.90 4.21
CA PHE A 42 -37.61 16.50 2.81
C PHE A 42 -38.94 15.98 2.28
N ASP A 43 -39.69 15.25 3.09
CA ASP A 43 -41.00 14.71 2.73
C ASP A 43 -42.10 15.78 2.71
N ARG A 44 -42.02 16.79 3.59
CA ARG A 44 -43.03 17.86 3.69
C ARG A 44 -42.88 18.95 2.63
N ASP A 45 -41.68 19.52 2.51
CA ASP A 45 -41.45 20.75 1.73
C ASP A 45 -40.71 20.48 0.41
N GLY A 46 -40.35 19.22 0.12
CA GLY A 46 -39.57 18.84 -1.07
C GLY A 46 -38.14 19.39 -1.09
N SER A 47 -37.67 19.94 0.03
CA SER A 47 -36.32 20.52 0.13
C SER A 47 -35.24 19.48 -0.26
N LEU A 48 -34.20 19.94 -0.98
CA LEU A 48 -33.18 19.05 -1.54
C LEU A 48 -31.84 19.13 -0.82
N LEU A 49 -31.59 20.20 -0.07
CA LEU A 49 -30.28 20.52 0.50
C LEU A 49 -30.33 20.49 2.02
N SER A 50 -29.33 19.86 2.62
CA SER A 50 -29.04 20.00 4.06
C SER A 50 -27.60 19.56 4.33
N TRP A 51 -26.90 20.30 5.19
CA TRP A 51 -25.50 19.99 5.46
C TRP A 51 -25.32 18.71 6.29
N ASN A 52 -24.38 17.86 5.87
CA ASN A 52 -23.94 16.67 6.59
C ASN A 52 -22.41 16.63 6.71
N TRP A 53 -21.91 16.93 7.90
CA TRP A 53 -20.48 16.94 8.21
C TRP A 53 -19.77 15.61 7.88
N PRO A 54 -20.25 14.44 8.36
CA PRO A 54 -19.66 13.17 7.99
C PRO A 54 -19.67 12.88 6.47
N ALA A 55 -20.72 13.26 5.74
CA ALA A 55 -20.78 13.05 4.30
C ALA A 55 -19.80 13.94 3.54
N ALA A 56 -19.44 15.12 4.07
CA ALA A 56 -18.48 16.03 3.48
C ALA A 56 -17.03 15.54 3.66
N LEU A 57 -16.64 15.20 4.89
CA LEU A 57 -15.22 14.97 5.23
C LEU A 57 -14.79 13.50 5.13
N ILE A 58 -15.72 12.58 5.35
CA ILE A 58 -15.45 11.13 5.35
C ILE A 58 -16.48 10.40 4.48
N THR A 59 -16.79 10.97 3.31
CA THR A 59 -17.84 10.52 2.38
C THR A 59 -17.82 9.01 2.16
N GLN A 60 -16.65 8.46 1.85
CA GLN A 60 -16.47 7.05 1.55
C GLN A 60 -16.89 6.17 2.72
N LEU A 61 -16.29 6.38 3.90
CA LEU A 61 -16.59 5.61 5.11
C LEU A 61 -18.03 5.81 5.56
N TRP A 62 -18.55 7.02 5.42
CA TRP A 62 -19.92 7.36 5.75
C TRP A 62 -20.94 6.59 4.90
N MET A 63 -20.71 6.49 3.58
CA MET A 63 -21.56 5.73 2.66
C MET A 63 -21.47 4.22 2.92
N LEU A 64 -20.24 3.70 3.06
CA LEU A 64 -20.00 2.27 3.31
C LEU A 64 -20.61 1.80 4.61
N ARG A 65 -20.52 2.61 5.68
CA ARG A 65 -21.13 2.31 6.99
C ARG A 65 -22.66 2.28 6.94
N ARG A 66 -23.29 2.86 5.92
CA ARG A 66 -24.76 2.96 5.81
C ARG A 66 -25.37 2.02 4.76
N GLY A 67 -24.56 1.13 4.18
CA GLY A 67 -25.02 0.13 3.22
C GLY A 67 -25.13 0.67 1.79
N MET A 68 -24.66 1.89 1.53
CA MET A 68 -24.66 2.51 0.20
C MET A 68 -23.38 2.15 -0.58
N PHE A 69 -23.12 0.84 -0.74
CA PHE A 69 -21.85 0.34 -1.30
C PHE A 69 -21.59 0.76 -2.75
N LEU A 70 -22.62 0.80 -3.61
CA LEU A 70 -22.46 1.26 -4.99
C LEU A 70 -22.00 2.72 -5.07
N TRP A 71 -22.58 3.57 -4.21
CA TRP A 71 -22.22 4.99 -4.13
C TRP A 71 -20.80 5.16 -3.58
N GLY A 72 -20.47 4.42 -2.52
CA GLY A 72 -19.14 4.42 -1.92
C GLY A 72 -18.08 3.84 -2.87
N LEU A 73 -18.11 2.53 -3.16
CA LEU A 73 -16.99 1.86 -3.83
C LEU A 73 -16.82 2.20 -5.31
N VAL A 74 -17.90 2.60 -5.99
CA VAL A 74 -17.88 2.76 -7.46
C VAL A 74 -18.13 4.21 -7.85
N LEU A 75 -19.30 4.76 -7.55
CA LEU A 75 -19.72 6.03 -8.14
C LEU A 75 -18.90 7.23 -7.65
N TYR A 76 -18.58 7.30 -6.36
CA TYR A 76 -17.83 8.43 -5.80
C TYR A 76 -16.36 8.47 -6.27
N PRO A 77 -15.59 7.37 -6.20
CA PRO A 77 -14.23 7.30 -6.77
C PRO A 77 -14.23 7.56 -8.28
N LEU A 78 -15.20 6.99 -9.01
CA LEU A 78 -15.34 7.21 -10.45
C LEU A 78 -15.60 8.69 -10.77
N PHE A 79 -16.48 9.35 -10.01
CA PHE A 79 -16.77 10.77 -10.22
C PHE A 79 -15.55 11.65 -9.93
N GLY A 80 -14.81 11.37 -8.85
CA GLY A 80 -13.56 12.09 -8.55
C GLY A 80 -12.50 11.88 -9.63
N PHE A 81 -12.33 10.65 -10.10
CA PHE A 81 -11.42 10.32 -11.21
C PHE A 81 -11.81 11.01 -12.50
N LEU A 82 -13.09 10.93 -12.91
CA LEU A 82 -13.60 11.56 -14.13
C LEU A 82 -13.54 13.09 -14.05
N ALA A 83 -13.86 13.70 -12.91
CA ALA A 83 -13.77 15.14 -12.74
C ALA A 83 -12.32 15.61 -12.87
N THR A 84 -11.38 14.87 -12.30
CA THR A 84 -9.94 15.15 -12.45
C THR A 84 -9.53 14.96 -13.92
N LEU A 85 -9.84 13.82 -14.53
CA LEU A 85 -9.50 13.53 -15.93
C LEU A 85 -10.05 14.59 -16.89
N LEU A 86 -11.32 14.99 -16.76
CA LEU A 86 -11.98 15.92 -17.68
C LEU A 86 -11.59 17.39 -17.45
N LEU A 87 -11.15 17.76 -16.25
CA LEU A 87 -10.81 19.15 -15.95
C LEU A 87 -9.30 19.41 -15.99
N VAL A 88 -8.48 18.42 -15.63
CA VAL A 88 -7.02 18.54 -15.55
C VAL A 88 -6.40 18.19 -16.90
N LEU A 89 -6.80 17.08 -17.54
CA LEU A 89 -6.14 16.59 -18.76
C LEU A 89 -6.26 17.54 -19.98
N PRO A 90 -7.41 18.18 -20.26
CA PRO A 90 -7.52 19.12 -21.38
C PRO A 90 -6.74 20.42 -21.15
N VAL A 91 -6.66 20.85 -19.89
CA VAL A 91 -5.87 22.05 -19.51
C VAL A 91 -4.37 21.73 -19.58
N ALA A 92 -3.97 20.51 -19.19
CA ALA A 92 -2.62 20.00 -19.40
C ALA A 92 -2.22 20.04 -20.88
N PHE A 93 -3.10 19.53 -21.73
CA PHE A 93 -2.87 19.51 -23.17
C PHE A 93 -2.79 20.93 -23.76
N MET A 94 -3.55 21.89 -23.25
CA MET A 94 -3.50 23.29 -23.72
C MET A 94 -2.28 24.06 -23.24
N LEU A 95 -1.78 23.80 -22.03
CA LEU A 95 -0.73 24.61 -21.39
C LEU A 95 0.67 23.98 -21.45
N GLY A 96 0.80 22.72 -21.89
CA GLY A 96 2.10 22.07 -22.06
C GLY A 96 2.88 21.91 -20.74
N ASP A 97 4.20 22.08 -20.79
CA ASP A 97 5.11 21.79 -19.66
C ASP A 97 4.87 22.68 -18.43
N ASP A 98 4.24 23.85 -18.57
CA ASP A 98 3.92 24.74 -17.44
C ASP A 98 2.79 24.19 -16.55
N PHE A 99 2.00 23.24 -17.06
CA PHE A 99 0.81 22.73 -16.37
C PHE A 99 1.13 21.84 -15.17
N GLU A 100 2.26 21.12 -15.19
CA GLU A 100 2.61 20.15 -14.16
C GLU A 100 2.68 20.80 -12.76
N SER A 101 3.01 22.11 -12.71
CA SER A 101 3.00 22.91 -11.48
C SER A 101 1.61 23.28 -10.94
N TRP A 102 0.58 23.33 -11.80
CA TRP A 102 -0.79 23.74 -11.43
C TRP A 102 -1.76 22.57 -11.28
N ALA A 103 -1.43 21.39 -11.83
CA ALA A 103 -2.28 20.20 -11.83
C ALA A 103 -2.80 19.83 -10.43
N ASP A 104 -1.92 19.87 -9.43
CA ASP A 104 -2.27 19.58 -8.03
C ASP A 104 -3.26 20.59 -7.45
N SER A 105 -3.12 21.87 -7.80
CA SER A 105 -4.04 22.93 -7.35
C SER A 105 -5.43 22.75 -7.95
N PHE A 106 -5.53 22.35 -9.23
CA PHE A 106 -6.82 22.05 -9.86
C PHE A 106 -7.49 20.81 -9.25
N ALA A 107 -6.74 19.73 -9.03
CA ALA A 107 -7.25 18.53 -8.37
C ALA A 107 -7.77 18.83 -6.95
N LEU A 108 -7.08 19.70 -6.21
CA LEU A 108 -7.51 20.17 -4.89
C LEU A 108 -8.84 20.92 -4.96
N VAL A 109 -9.00 21.86 -5.90
CA VAL A 109 -10.26 22.61 -6.08
C VAL A 109 -11.41 21.68 -6.40
N VAL A 110 -11.22 20.73 -7.33
CA VAL A 110 -12.22 19.70 -7.64
C VAL A 110 -12.61 18.93 -6.38
N THR A 111 -11.63 18.50 -5.59
CA THR A 111 -11.86 17.79 -4.34
C THR A 111 -12.66 18.61 -3.34
N LEU A 112 -12.35 19.90 -3.16
CA LEU A 112 -13.10 20.80 -2.28
C LEU A 112 -14.56 20.98 -2.75
N VAL A 113 -14.78 21.09 -4.06
CA VAL A 113 -16.14 21.13 -4.63
C VAL A 113 -16.90 19.83 -4.32
N LEU A 114 -16.25 18.66 -4.45
CA LEU A 114 -16.86 17.37 -4.09
C LEU A 114 -17.25 17.29 -2.62
N VAL A 115 -16.39 17.78 -1.72
CA VAL A 115 -16.64 17.85 -0.27
C VAL A 115 -17.88 18.71 0.01
N ILE A 116 -18.00 19.86 -0.63
CA ILE A 116 -19.16 20.75 -0.46
C ILE A 116 -20.44 20.09 -1.02
N VAL A 117 -20.38 19.54 -2.22
CA VAL A 117 -21.53 18.90 -2.88
C VAL A 117 -22.03 17.71 -2.07
N THR A 118 -21.13 16.83 -1.63
CA THR A 118 -21.48 15.67 -0.80
C THR A 118 -21.94 16.08 0.59
N GLY A 119 -21.39 17.16 1.15
CA GLY A 119 -21.88 17.78 2.37
C GLY A 119 -23.33 18.25 2.24
N LEU A 120 -23.69 18.92 1.14
CA LEU A 120 -25.05 19.44 0.92
C LEU A 120 -26.08 18.38 0.50
N LEU A 121 -25.66 17.38 -0.28
CA LEU A 121 -26.55 16.35 -0.84
C LEU A 121 -26.54 15.03 -0.07
N GLY A 122 -25.58 14.82 0.84
CA GLY A 122 -25.40 13.55 1.54
C GLY A 122 -26.68 13.06 2.21
N ASN A 123 -27.34 13.93 3.00
CA ASN A 123 -28.61 13.60 3.64
C ASN A 123 -29.71 13.23 2.62
N ARG A 124 -29.75 13.91 1.46
CA ARG A 124 -30.75 13.64 0.40
C ARG A 124 -30.51 12.29 -0.28
N ILE A 125 -29.25 11.94 -0.53
CA ILE A 125 -28.84 10.63 -1.07
C ILE A 125 -29.23 9.53 -0.08
N PHE A 126 -28.90 9.73 1.21
CA PHE A 126 -29.25 8.78 2.26
C PHE A 126 -30.76 8.63 2.41
N HIS A 127 -31.51 9.73 2.40
CA HIS A 127 -32.96 9.72 2.43
C HIS A 127 -33.56 8.91 1.28
N ARG A 128 -33.09 9.13 0.04
CA ARG A 128 -33.55 8.38 -1.14
C ARG A 128 -33.27 6.88 -1.00
N HIS A 129 -32.10 6.52 -0.47
CA HIS A 129 -31.73 5.13 -0.22
C HIS A 129 -32.68 4.47 0.79
N VAL A 130 -32.96 5.13 1.91
CA VAL A 130 -33.89 4.62 2.93
C VAL A 130 -35.31 4.50 2.38
N ARG A 131 -35.79 5.50 1.63
CA ARG A 131 -37.10 5.46 0.98
C ARG A 131 -37.23 4.30 0.00
N ALA A 132 -36.21 4.02 -0.80
CA ALA A 132 -36.21 2.88 -1.72
C ALA A 132 -36.31 1.53 -0.96
N LEU A 133 -35.63 1.41 0.19
CA LEU A 133 -35.73 0.22 1.04
C LEU A 133 -37.12 0.08 1.69
N ILE A 134 -37.70 1.18 2.16
CA ILE A 134 -39.06 1.19 2.73
C ILE A 134 -40.09 0.81 1.68
N ALA A 135 -40.00 1.35 0.46
CA ALA A 135 -40.87 0.98 -0.64
C ALA A 135 -40.72 -0.51 -0.99
N LYS A 136 -39.47 -1.00 -1.10
CA LYS A 136 -39.20 -2.43 -1.33
C LYS A 136 -39.81 -3.31 -0.24
N SER A 137 -39.77 -2.89 1.02
CA SER A 137 -40.33 -3.67 2.13
C SER A 137 -41.85 -3.82 2.07
N GLY A 138 -42.56 -2.87 1.45
CA GLY A 138 -44.02 -2.95 1.26
C GLY A 138 -44.43 -4.04 0.27
N GLY A 139 -43.60 -4.34 -0.73
CA GLY A 139 -43.85 -5.39 -1.72
C GLY A 139 -43.50 -6.82 -1.26
N LEU A 140 -43.04 -7.01 -0.01
CA LEU A 140 -42.58 -8.32 0.49
C LEU A 140 -43.68 -9.16 1.17
N GLY A 141 -44.90 -8.62 1.35
CA GLY A 141 -45.98 -9.32 2.06
C GLY A 141 -45.69 -9.63 3.53
N LEU A 142 -44.83 -8.82 4.18
CA LEU A 142 -44.45 -9.01 5.58
C LEU A 142 -45.50 -8.40 6.53
N SER A 143 -45.62 -8.96 7.74
CA SER A 143 -46.34 -8.29 8.82
C SER A 143 -45.63 -7.00 9.27
N ASP A 144 -46.37 -6.10 9.92
CA ASP A 144 -45.85 -4.84 10.45
C ASP A 144 -44.60 -5.01 11.34
N ALA A 145 -44.62 -6.04 12.20
CA ALA A 145 -43.46 -6.39 13.03
C ALA A 145 -42.28 -6.89 12.18
N GLY A 146 -42.54 -7.80 11.22
CA GLY A 146 -41.52 -8.33 10.32
C GLY A 146 -40.90 -7.25 9.42
N ARG A 147 -41.69 -6.27 9.00
CA ARG A 147 -41.23 -5.12 8.21
C ARG A 147 -40.25 -4.24 9.01
N LYS A 148 -40.56 -3.94 10.28
CA LYS A 148 -39.66 -3.20 11.18
C LYS A 148 -38.36 -3.96 11.43
N GLU A 149 -38.42 -5.27 11.67
CA GLU A 149 -37.23 -6.09 11.89
C GLU A 149 -36.34 -6.16 10.64
N TRP A 150 -36.94 -6.31 9.46
CA TRP A 150 -36.21 -6.29 8.20
C TRP A 150 -35.47 -4.97 7.98
N LEU A 151 -36.12 -3.84 8.25
CA LEU A 151 -35.51 -2.51 8.16
C LEU A 151 -34.38 -2.34 9.19
N ALA A 152 -34.59 -2.77 10.43
CA ALA A 152 -33.58 -2.73 11.48
C ALA A 152 -32.34 -3.56 11.13
N ARG A 153 -32.53 -4.75 10.54
CA ARG A 153 -31.43 -5.58 10.03
C ARG A 153 -30.67 -4.91 8.89
N LYS A 154 -31.37 -4.24 7.97
CA LYS A 154 -30.74 -3.51 6.87
C LYS A 154 -30.00 -2.25 7.34
N GLY A 155 -30.50 -1.58 8.38
CA GLY A 155 -29.82 -0.48 9.04
C GLY A 155 -28.61 -0.90 9.88
N SER A 156 -28.64 -2.11 10.44
CA SER A 156 -27.54 -2.75 11.17
C SER A 156 -26.48 -3.30 10.21
N ASN A 157 -25.67 -2.39 9.67
CA ASN A 157 -24.67 -2.71 8.66
C ASN A 157 -23.36 -3.27 9.25
N ARG A 158 -23.42 -4.52 9.72
CA ARG A 158 -22.24 -5.28 10.19
C ARG A 158 -21.19 -5.47 9.09
N THR A 159 -21.63 -5.68 7.85
CA THR A 159 -20.75 -5.84 6.68
C THR A 159 -19.89 -4.60 6.44
N GLY A 160 -20.46 -3.39 6.56
CA GLY A 160 -19.71 -2.14 6.45
C GLY A 160 -18.63 -1.99 7.52
N PHE A 161 -18.88 -2.47 8.75
CA PHE A 161 -17.87 -2.49 9.81
C PHE A 161 -16.72 -3.46 9.47
N ILE A 162 -17.03 -4.67 9.01
CA ILE A 162 -16.02 -5.67 8.64
C ILE A 162 -15.16 -5.18 7.48
N ILE A 163 -15.76 -4.60 6.44
CA ILE A 163 -15.01 -4.06 5.29
C ILE A 163 -14.03 -2.98 5.74
N ILE A 164 -14.47 -2.03 6.57
CA ILE A 164 -13.58 -0.98 7.09
C ILE A 164 -12.44 -1.57 7.91
N ALA A 165 -12.73 -2.56 8.76
CA ALA A 165 -11.70 -3.23 9.56
C ALA A 165 -10.65 -3.92 8.67
N ILE A 166 -11.07 -4.63 7.63
CA ILE A 166 -10.17 -5.28 6.66
C ILE A 166 -9.31 -4.24 5.92
N LEU A 167 -9.90 -3.14 5.45
CA LEU A 167 -9.17 -2.08 4.76
C LEU A 167 -8.11 -1.43 5.65
N LEU A 168 -8.42 -1.17 6.92
CA LEU A 168 -7.47 -0.62 7.88
C LEU A 168 -6.35 -1.61 8.20
N LEU A 169 -6.68 -2.89 8.42
CA LEU A 169 -5.69 -3.94 8.67
C LEU A 169 -4.75 -4.12 7.47
N ALA A 170 -5.28 -4.15 6.26
CA ALA A 170 -4.49 -4.24 5.03
C ALA A 170 -3.56 -3.03 4.87
N GLY A 171 -4.02 -1.82 5.20
CA GLY A 171 -3.20 -0.61 5.18
C GLY A 171 -2.02 -0.67 6.15
N VAL A 172 -2.26 -1.07 7.40
CA VAL A 172 -1.18 -1.24 8.40
C VAL A 172 -0.19 -2.32 7.95
N ALA A 173 -0.68 -3.45 7.45
CA ALA A 173 0.17 -4.51 6.92
C ALA A 173 1.04 -4.03 5.75
N GLY A 174 0.48 -3.23 4.84
CA GLY A 174 1.21 -2.63 3.72
C GLY A 174 2.35 -1.71 4.17
N ILE A 175 2.11 -0.87 5.18
CA ILE A 175 3.15 0.02 5.76
C ILE A 175 4.28 -0.80 6.36
N ILE A 176 3.95 -1.81 7.18
CA ILE A 176 4.95 -2.69 7.80
C ILE A 176 5.76 -3.43 6.74
N ALA A 177 5.09 -3.96 5.71
CA ALA A 177 5.76 -4.66 4.60
C ALA A 177 6.70 -3.73 3.83
N GLY A 178 6.29 -2.50 3.54
CA GLY A 178 7.11 -1.51 2.84
C GLY A 178 8.41 -1.14 3.56
N ILE A 179 8.42 -1.17 4.90
CA ILE A 179 9.62 -0.94 5.70
C ILE A 179 10.46 -2.22 5.84
N THR A 180 9.79 -3.35 6.09
CA THR A 180 10.46 -4.61 6.47
C THR A 180 11.13 -5.30 5.28
N ILE A 181 10.49 -5.31 4.11
CA ILE A 181 11.01 -6.02 2.93
C ILE A 181 12.36 -5.43 2.47
N PRO A 182 12.55 -4.10 2.32
CA PRO A 182 13.85 -3.54 1.95
C PRO A 182 14.94 -3.82 2.99
N ALA A 183 14.59 -3.76 4.29
CA ALA A 183 15.53 -4.02 5.37
C ALA A 183 15.99 -5.49 5.39
N TYR A 184 15.09 -6.45 5.16
CA TYR A 184 15.44 -7.86 5.05
C TYR A 184 16.31 -8.14 3.82
N ALA A 185 16.04 -7.48 2.69
CA ALA A 185 16.89 -7.60 1.51
C ALA A 185 18.33 -7.13 1.80
N ASP A 186 18.50 -6.01 2.50
CA ASP A 186 19.82 -5.51 2.88
C ASP A 186 20.57 -6.45 3.84
N TYR A 187 19.86 -7.17 4.72
CA TYR A 187 20.44 -8.21 5.56
C TYR A 187 20.95 -9.40 4.74
N LEU A 188 20.16 -9.86 3.76
CA LEU A 188 20.58 -10.93 2.86
C LEU A 188 21.81 -10.54 2.03
N ASP A 189 21.89 -9.29 1.58
CA ASP A 189 23.05 -8.79 0.83
C ASP A 189 24.32 -8.77 1.69
N ARG A 190 24.23 -8.42 2.98
CA ARG A 190 25.36 -8.54 3.94
C ARG A 190 25.76 -9.99 4.18
N ALA A 191 24.78 -10.89 4.25
CA ALA A 191 25.03 -12.32 4.40
C ALA A 191 25.78 -12.90 3.19
N ARG A 192 25.42 -12.48 1.97
CA ARG A 192 26.14 -12.85 0.73
C ARG A 192 27.60 -12.39 0.74
N VAL A 193 27.84 -11.14 1.16
CA VAL A 193 29.20 -10.63 1.33
C VAL A 193 29.99 -11.49 2.33
N HIS A 194 29.38 -11.83 3.46
CA HIS A 194 30.02 -12.67 4.48
C HIS A 194 30.32 -14.08 3.96
N GLU A 195 29.40 -14.69 3.21
CA GLU A 195 29.61 -15.99 2.57
C GLU A 195 30.83 -15.96 1.64
N GLY A 196 30.96 -14.92 0.80
CA GLY A 196 32.12 -14.75 -0.06
C GLY A 196 33.44 -14.57 0.70
N LEU A 197 33.44 -13.84 1.82
CA LEU A 197 34.62 -13.70 2.67
C LEU A 197 35.02 -15.02 3.33
N VAL A 198 34.05 -15.82 3.79
CA VAL A 198 34.30 -17.16 4.34
C VAL A 198 34.87 -18.09 3.27
N ALA A 199 34.34 -18.05 2.04
CA ALA A 199 34.87 -18.85 0.93
C ALA A 199 36.33 -18.48 0.59
N ALA A 200 36.69 -17.20 0.71
CA ALA A 200 38.05 -16.74 0.45
C ALA A 200 39.09 -17.25 1.48
N GLU A 201 38.69 -17.66 2.69
CA GLU A 201 39.63 -18.23 3.66
C GLU A 201 40.27 -19.54 3.17
N GLN A 202 39.54 -20.34 2.38
CA GLN A 202 40.12 -21.52 1.72
C GLN A 202 41.23 -21.12 0.75
N VAL A 203 41.02 -20.04 -0.01
CA VAL A 203 42.01 -19.53 -0.97
C VAL A 203 43.22 -18.98 -0.21
N LYS A 204 43.03 -18.20 0.86
CA LYS A 204 44.14 -17.65 1.67
C LYS A 204 45.01 -18.77 2.27
N ALA A 205 44.41 -19.88 2.70
CA ALA A 205 45.16 -21.02 3.21
C ALA A 205 46.01 -21.68 2.13
N ALA A 206 45.45 -21.92 0.94
CA ALA A 206 46.20 -22.48 -0.20
C ALA A 206 47.29 -21.51 -0.69
N TYR A 207 46.98 -20.22 -0.69
CA TYR A 207 47.88 -19.13 -1.05
C TYR A 207 49.11 -19.11 -0.15
N ALA A 208 48.92 -19.16 1.17
CA ALA A 208 50.00 -19.23 2.15
C ALA A 208 50.82 -20.53 2.03
N GLY A 209 50.15 -21.66 1.77
CA GLY A 209 50.81 -22.95 1.55
C GLY A 209 51.72 -22.92 0.31
N HIS A 210 51.24 -22.36 -0.80
CA HIS A 210 52.04 -22.21 -2.02
C HIS A 210 53.31 -21.38 -1.75
N LEU A 211 53.16 -20.21 -1.11
CA LEU A 211 54.30 -19.35 -0.79
C LEU A 211 55.31 -20.05 0.13
N ALA A 212 54.85 -20.83 1.12
CA ALA A 212 55.72 -21.57 2.02
C ALA A 212 56.47 -22.74 1.34
N GLU A 213 55.89 -23.34 0.29
CA GLU A 213 56.49 -24.47 -0.44
C GLU A 213 57.43 -24.02 -1.56
N THR A 214 57.05 -22.98 -2.30
CA THR A 214 57.79 -22.53 -3.50
C THR A 214 58.67 -21.32 -3.25
N GLY A 215 58.39 -20.52 -2.22
CA GLY A 215 59.02 -19.22 -1.99
C GLY A 215 58.53 -18.12 -2.95
N GLU A 216 57.55 -18.43 -3.82
CA GLU A 216 57.01 -17.50 -4.82
C GLU A 216 55.54 -17.19 -4.55
N TRP A 217 55.12 -15.96 -4.86
CA TRP A 217 53.72 -15.56 -4.75
C TRP A 217 52.90 -16.20 -5.87
N PRO A 218 51.76 -16.83 -5.59
CA PRO A 218 50.91 -17.42 -6.62
C PRO A 218 50.31 -16.32 -7.51
N LEU A 219 50.38 -16.53 -8.82
CA LEU A 219 49.89 -15.60 -9.84
C LEU A 219 48.52 -16.00 -10.38
N SER A 220 48.06 -17.23 -10.11
CA SER A 220 46.79 -17.75 -10.61
C SER A 220 46.16 -18.79 -9.67
N MET A 221 44.84 -18.97 -9.77
CA MET A 221 44.13 -20.01 -9.02
C MET A 221 44.56 -21.43 -9.42
N ALA A 222 45.05 -21.61 -10.65
CA ALA A 222 45.55 -22.88 -11.15
C ALA A 222 46.82 -23.35 -10.42
N GLU A 223 47.71 -22.43 -10.03
CA GLU A 223 48.90 -22.73 -9.23
C GLU A 223 48.55 -23.18 -7.80
N LEU A 224 47.38 -22.80 -7.31
CA LEU A 224 46.82 -23.26 -6.05
C LEU A 224 46.03 -24.57 -6.18
N GLY A 225 45.85 -25.09 -7.40
CA GLY A 225 44.99 -26.25 -7.65
C GLY A 225 43.51 -25.99 -7.35
N LEU A 226 43.08 -24.72 -7.35
CA LEU A 226 41.71 -24.31 -7.05
C LEU A 226 40.98 -23.85 -8.31
N ALA A 227 39.67 -24.12 -8.36
CA ALA A 227 38.81 -23.63 -9.45
C ALA A 227 38.50 -22.14 -9.24
N GLU A 228 38.24 -21.39 -10.31
CA GLU A 228 37.80 -19.99 -10.20
C GLU A 228 36.29 -19.86 -10.03
N GLU A 229 35.53 -20.86 -10.47
CA GLU A 229 34.08 -20.79 -10.62
C GLU A 229 33.30 -21.04 -9.32
N SER A 230 32.12 -20.41 -9.23
CA SER A 230 31.22 -20.45 -8.08
C SER A 230 30.88 -21.81 -7.47
N ALA A 231 30.90 -22.90 -8.24
CA ALA A 231 30.48 -24.22 -7.76
C ALA A 231 31.33 -24.71 -6.57
N ALA A 232 32.55 -24.18 -6.42
CA ALA A 232 33.44 -24.47 -5.30
C ALA A 232 33.23 -23.59 -4.06
N TYR A 233 32.49 -22.47 -4.16
CA TYR A 233 32.53 -21.37 -3.18
C TYR A 233 31.18 -20.91 -2.64
N GLY A 234 30.10 -21.63 -2.96
CA GLY A 234 28.76 -21.31 -2.47
C GLY A 234 27.89 -20.57 -3.47
N GLU A 235 26.65 -20.29 -3.08
CA GLU A 235 25.63 -19.73 -3.97
C GLU A 235 25.85 -18.22 -4.18
N ALA A 236 26.36 -17.53 -3.15
CA ALA A 236 26.57 -16.09 -3.15
C ALA A 236 27.87 -15.65 -3.85
N VAL A 237 28.71 -16.59 -4.28
CA VAL A 237 29.97 -16.30 -4.97
C VAL A 237 29.79 -16.58 -6.45
N SER A 238 30.19 -15.66 -7.32
CA SER A 238 30.25 -15.89 -8.77
C SER A 238 31.61 -16.46 -9.17
N SER A 239 32.69 -15.89 -8.65
CA SER A 239 34.04 -16.37 -8.86
C SER A 239 35.02 -15.85 -7.79
N ILE A 240 36.13 -16.56 -7.63
CA ILE A 240 37.30 -16.07 -6.90
C ILE A 240 38.53 -16.20 -7.81
N THR A 241 39.29 -15.13 -7.96
CA THR A 241 40.49 -15.09 -8.81
C THR A 241 41.66 -14.44 -8.07
N ILE A 242 42.89 -14.68 -8.56
CA ILE A 242 44.07 -13.88 -8.18
C ILE A 242 44.24 -12.78 -9.22
N GLY A 243 44.31 -11.54 -8.75
CA GLY A 243 44.49 -10.36 -9.59
C GLY A 243 45.96 -10.06 -9.89
N PRO A 244 46.23 -9.10 -10.78
CA PRO A 244 47.58 -8.74 -11.19
C PRO A 244 48.42 -8.10 -10.08
N GLU A 245 47.80 -7.56 -9.03
CA GLU A 245 48.48 -7.01 -7.85
C GLU A 245 48.60 -8.07 -6.74
N LEU A 246 48.49 -9.36 -7.10
CA LEU A 246 48.52 -10.50 -6.19
C LEU A 246 47.32 -10.58 -5.24
N GLU A 247 46.28 -9.77 -5.47
CA GLU A 247 45.11 -9.68 -4.61
C GLU A 247 44.11 -10.81 -4.89
N ILE A 248 43.52 -11.38 -3.83
CA ILE A 248 42.39 -12.30 -3.99
C ILE A 248 41.14 -11.47 -4.25
N ARG A 249 40.52 -11.67 -5.40
CA ARG A 249 39.32 -10.97 -5.84
C ARG A 249 38.11 -11.89 -5.75
N ILE A 250 37.14 -11.51 -4.93
CA ILE A 250 35.87 -12.21 -4.74
C ILE A 250 34.82 -11.45 -5.54
N THR A 251 34.16 -12.10 -6.48
CA THR A 251 33.01 -11.55 -7.21
C THR A 251 31.73 -12.19 -6.68
N LEU A 252 30.78 -11.38 -6.23
CA LEU A 252 29.54 -11.83 -5.60
C LEU A 252 28.43 -12.06 -6.62
N ARG A 253 27.46 -12.89 -6.21
CA ARG A 253 26.26 -13.23 -6.97
C ARG A 253 25.00 -12.97 -6.14
N GLY A 254 24.00 -12.39 -6.80
CA GLY A 254 22.64 -12.24 -6.30
C GLY A 254 22.38 -10.97 -5.50
N GLY A 255 21.10 -10.60 -5.43
CA GLY A 255 20.64 -9.42 -4.70
C GLY A 255 21.21 -8.11 -5.25
N LYS A 256 21.47 -7.14 -4.37
CA LYS A 256 21.99 -5.81 -4.76
C LYS A 256 23.52 -5.77 -4.84
N VAL A 257 24.19 -6.87 -4.54
CA VAL A 257 25.65 -7.01 -4.59
C VAL A 257 26.11 -7.86 -5.78
N ASP A 258 25.18 -8.29 -6.63
CA ASP A 258 25.43 -9.11 -7.81
C ASP A 258 26.44 -8.43 -8.75
N GLY A 259 27.47 -9.18 -9.16
CA GLY A 259 28.59 -8.67 -9.96
C GLY A 259 29.55 -7.73 -9.20
N GLY A 260 29.24 -7.40 -7.94
CA GLY A 260 30.09 -6.61 -7.08
C GLY A 260 31.31 -7.40 -6.60
N SER A 261 32.43 -6.71 -6.38
CA SER A 261 33.69 -7.32 -5.98
C SER A 261 34.26 -6.76 -4.67
N ILE A 262 34.91 -7.65 -3.93
CA ILE A 262 35.72 -7.37 -2.75
C ILE A 262 37.11 -7.95 -3.01
N VAL A 263 38.15 -7.23 -2.60
CA VAL A 263 39.54 -7.67 -2.76
C VAL A 263 40.21 -7.85 -1.40
N LEU A 264 41.03 -8.88 -1.29
CA LEU A 264 41.91 -9.15 -0.15
C LEU A 264 43.35 -9.02 -0.63
N ILE A 265 44.06 -8.05 -0.08
CA ILE A 265 45.41 -7.70 -0.49
C ILE A 265 46.38 -8.31 0.53
N PRO A 266 47.28 -9.22 0.12
CA PRO A 266 48.30 -9.74 1.00
C PRO A 266 49.40 -8.71 1.23
N SER A 267 49.92 -8.65 2.45
CA SER A 267 51.17 -7.99 2.77
C SER A 267 52.05 -8.94 3.60
N ALA A 268 53.28 -9.15 3.15
CA ALA A 268 54.31 -9.79 3.95
C ALA A 268 55.13 -8.73 4.68
N ASP A 269 55.46 -9.01 5.94
CA ASP A 269 56.32 -8.14 6.73
C ASP A 269 57.77 -8.29 6.24
N ALA A 270 58.35 -7.20 5.72
CA ALA A 270 59.67 -7.26 5.05
C ALA A 270 60.82 -7.66 5.98
N ASP A 271 60.61 -7.58 7.29
CA ASP A 271 61.61 -7.86 8.31
C ASP A 271 61.61 -9.32 8.80
N THR A 272 60.65 -10.15 8.35
CA THR A 272 60.56 -11.56 8.75
C THR A 272 60.40 -12.43 7.50
N GLU A 273 61.48 -13.08 7.06
CA GLU A 273 61.46 -13.99 5.89
C GLU A 273 60.44 -15.16 6.04
N ASP A 274 59.98 -15.44 7.27
CA ASP A 274 58.98 -16.47 7.62
C ASP A 274 57.73 -15.90 8.36
N GLY A 275 57.43 -14.60 8.24
CA GLY A 275 56.29 -13.98 8.91
C GLY A 275 54.92 -14.40 8.33
N PRO A 276 53.83 -14.44 9.13
CA PRO A 276 52.49 -14.75 8.61
C PRO A 276 52.01 -13.67 7.63
N ILE A 277 51.34 -14.08 6.54
CA ILE A 277 50.74 -13.15 5.57
C ILE A 277 49.62 -12.36 6.27
N GLU A 278 49.76 -11.04 6.33
CA GLU A 278 48.70 -10.14 6.78
C GLU A 278 47.78 -9.80 5.59
N TRP A 279 46.47 -9.69 5.84
CA TRP A 279 45.47 -9.48 4.80
C TRP A 279 44.67 -8.21 5.04
N SER A 280 44.74 -7.28 4.10
CA SER A 280 43.89 -6.09 4.07
C SER A 280 42.66 -6.34 3.19
N CYS A 281 41.45 -6.22 3.74
CA CYS A 281 40.22 -6.31 2.96
C CYS A 281 39.78 -4.94 2.45
N ARG A 282 39.34 -4.85 1.20
CA ARG A 282 38.77 -3.62 0.64
C ARG A 282 37.63 -3.94 -0.32
N THR A 283 36.53 -3.21 -0.20
CA THR A 283 35.48 -3.23 -1.22
C THR A 283 35.94 -2.51 -2.48
N GLN A 284 35.66 -3.07 -3.66
CA GLN A 284 35.98 -2.41 -4.92
C GLN A 284 34.73 -1.82 -5.57
N THR A 285 33.68 -2.62 -5.74
CA THR A 285 32.42 -2.16 -6.36
C THR A 285 31.19 -2.43 -5.50
N VAL A 286 31.30 -3.28 -4.47
CA VAL A 286 30.21 -3.52 -3.52
C VAL A 286 29.97 -2.24 -2.69
N PRO A 287 28.72 -1.75 -2.57
CA PRO A 287 28.44 -0.58 -1.74
C PRO A 287 28.89 -0.77 -0.29
N ILE A 288 29.57 0.24 0.28
CA ILE A 288 30.15 0.23 1.64
C ILE A 288 29.13 -0.19 2.73
N ARG A 289 27.83 0.07 2.53
CA ARG A 289 26.76 -0.31 3.47
C ARG A 289 26.55 -1.83 3.63
N TYR A 290 27.04 -2.62 2.69
CA TYR A 290 26.90 -4.07 2.65
C TYR A 290 28.15 -4.80 3.13
N VAL A 291 29.30 -4.12 3.19
CA VAL A 291 30.55 -4.75 3.64
C VAL A 291 30.80 -4.56 5.14
N PRO A 292 31.44 -5.53 5.81
CA PRO A 292 31.90 -5.39 7.18
C PRO A 292 32.87 -4.21 7.34
N ALA A 293 33.02 -3.71 8.58
CA ALA A 293 33.93 -2.59 8.85
C ALA A 293 35.38 -2.86 8.43
N ALA A 294 35.84 -4.11 8.52
CA ALA A 294 37.18 -4.52 8.12
C ALA A 294 37.46 -4.43 6.61
N CYS A 295 36.41 -4.31 5.78
CA CYS A 295 36.49 -4.26 4.32
C CYS A 295 36.11 -2.89 3.73
N ARG A 296 35.99 -1.87 4.57
CA ARG A 296 35.59 -0.52 4.16
C ARG A 296 36.78 0.30 3.68
#